data_AF-A0A4Q3XCV3-F1
#
_entry.id   AF-A0A4Q3XCV3-F1
#
_cell.length_a   1.000
_cell.length_b   1.000
_cell.length_c   1.000
_cell.angle_alpha   90.00
_cell.angle_beta   90.00
_cell.angle_gamma   90.00
#
_symmetry.space_group_name_H-M   'P 1'
#
loop_
_entity.id
_entity.type
_entity.pdbx_description
1 polymer ?
#
loop_
_entity_poly.entity_id
_entity_poly.type
_entity_poly.pdbx_seq_one_letter_code
_entity_poly.pdbx_strand_id
1 'polypeptide(L)'
;MKLFPLRSCEGEFVVDTKGNGCFYREIGRCCGPCIGQTPREEYAQLCSDLVRLLQTGEASQIEDLKAKMLRLADQWKFEDAAEVKMQLEAIEAVAARLRRLERMRRQNNAVIAQPALPAADGSPQTALFLVRGGAVRRHLVIGNSEVDWAKATRTIQAVFAGELTTAQFTAKTELDEMMILDRWLRSNGDMPCVAMMNEKTSRQWASNAVRQLKSASIGFQMARVEVKKVMPKGKVLV
;
A
#
# COMPACT_ATOMS: atom_id res chain seq x y z
N MET A 1 17.03 -8.08 0.52
CA MET A 1 18.11 -7.09 0.69
C MET A 1 17.59 -5.97 1.59
N LYS A 2 18.26 -5.66 2.71
CA LYS A 2 17.84 -4.56 3.60
C LYS A 2 18.26 -3.25 2.96
N LEU A 3 17.33 -2.30 2.87
CA LEU A 3 17.45 -1.10 2.04
C LEU A 3 18.12 0.08 2.75
N PHE A 4 18.50 -0.04 4.03
CA PHE A 4 19.12 1.04 4.80
C PHE A 4 20.06 0.45 5.87
N PRO A 5 21.26 1.01 6.08
CA PRO A 5 22.27 0.48 7.00
C PRO A 5 21.98 0.80 8.47
N LEU A 6 20.71 0.67 8.89
CA LEU A 6 20.30 0.85 10.28
C LEU A 6 20.44 -0.44 11.07
N ARG A 7 20.65 -0.29 12.39
CA ARG A 7 20.62 -1.43 13.30
C ARG A 7 19.27 -2.12 13.17
N SER A 8 19.33 -3.42 12.95
CA SER A 8 18.16 -4.28 12.86
C SER A 8 18.38 -5.61 13.60
N CYS A 9 19.37 -5.62 14.49
CA CYS A 9 19.62 -6.68 15.45
C CYS A 9 18.51 -6.69 16.50
N GLU A 10 18.12 -7.87 16.93
CA GLU A 10 17.24 -8.06 18.09
C GLU A 10 18.02 -7.83 19.39
N GLY A 11 17.31 -7.47 20.46
CA GLY A 11 17.90 -7.20 21.78
C GLY A 11 18.17 -5.72 22.07
N GLU A 12 18.59 -5.46 23.30
CA GLU A 12 18.78 -4.12 23.83
C GLU A 12 19.90 -3.36 23.11
N PHE A 13 19.73 -2.04 22.95
CA PHE A 13 20.74 -1.20 22.33
C PHE A 13 21.81 -0.84 23.36
N VAL A 14 22.89 -1.62 23.39
CA VAL A 14 24.07 -1.37 24.21
C VAL A 14 25.24 -1.04 23.31
N VAL A 15 26.00 0.02 23.66
CA VAL A 15 27.24 0.36 22.99
C VAL A 15 28.37 -0.40 23.68
N ASP A 16 28.95 -1.36 22.97
CA ASP A 16 30.11 -2.12 23.41
C ASP A 16 31.27 -1.95 22.41
N THR A 17 32.21 -1.09 22.77
CA THR A 17 33.42 -0.83 21.98
C THR A 17 34.52 -1.87 22.18
N LYS A 18 34.33 -2.84 23.09
CA LYS A 18 35.32 -3.86 23.42
C LYS A 18 35.10 -5.19 22.68
N GLY A 19 33.99 -5.32 21.97
CA GLY A 19 33.62 -6.54 21.24
C GLY A 19 34.43 -6.78 19.96
N ASN A 20 34.50 -8.06 19.55
CA ASN A 20 35.33 -8.58 18.44
C ASN A 20 34.83 -8.24 17.02
N GLY A 21 34.16 -7.10 16.82
CA GLY A 21 33.57 -6.70 15.54
C GLY A 21 32.09 -7.07 15.39
N CYS A 22 31.49 -6.62 14.27
CA CYS A 22 30.07 -6.82 13.99
C CYS A 22 29.90 -7.38 12.57
N PHE A 23 29.47 -8.65 12.48
CA PHE A 23 29.22 -9.31 11.20
C PHE A 23 28.30 -8.49 10.28
N TYR A 24 27.22 -7.91 10.82
CA TYR A 24 26.32 -7.08 10.02
C TYR A 24 26.97 -5.83 9.43
N ARG A 25 27.99 -5.28 10.09
CA ARG A 25 28.77 -4.16 9.55
C ARG A 25 29.70 -4.65 8.46
N GLU A 26 30.42 -5.74 8.68
CA GLU A 26 31.35 -6.31 7.71
C GLU A 26 30.68 -6.66 6.38
N ILE A 27 29.41 -7.11 6.42
CA ILE A 27 28.62 -7.38 5.21
C ILE A 27 27.81 -6.17 4.71
N GLY A 28 28.06 -4.96 5.22
CA GLY A 28 27.42 -3.72 4.76
C GLY A 28 25.93 -3.58 5.10
N ARG A 29 25.40 -4.35 6.06
CA ARG A 29 23.98 -4.29 6.47
C ARG A 29 23.68 -3.28 7.58
N CYS A 30 24.69 -2.80 8.27
CA CYS A 30 24.57 -1.89 9.41
C CYS A 30 25.81 -1.00 9.47
N CYS A 31 25.68 0.27 9.85
CA CYS A 31 26.84 1.14 10.05
C CYS A 31 27.65 0.79 11.33
N GLY A 32 27.08 -0.04 12.21
CA GLY A 32 27.73 -0.52 13.44
C GLY A 32 27.73 0.48 14.60
N PRO A 33 26.60 1.15 14.92
CA PRO A 33 26.55 2.14 16.01
C PRO A 33 26.77 1.48 17.38
N CYS A 34 26.40 0.20 17.53
CA CYS A 34 26.55 -0.55 18.77
C CYS A 34 28.00 -0.95 19.08
N ILE A 35 28.89 -0.96 18.09
CA ILE A 35 30.32 -1.23 18.29
C ILE A 35 31.17 0.05 18.26
N GLY A 36 30.51 1.22 18.31
CA GLY A 36 31.17 2.53 18.30
C GLY A 36 31.83 2.92 16.97
N GLN A 37 31.55 2.21 15.88
CA GLN A 37 32.12 2.50 14.57
C GLN A 37 31.43 3.67 13.87
N THR A 38 30.20 4.00 14.26
CA THR A 38 29.50 5.21 13.82
C THR A 38 29.25 6.09 15.04
N PRO A 39 29.68 7.36 15.03
CA PRO A 39 29.34 8.34 16.07
C PRO A 39 27.83 8.45 16.29
N ARG A 40 27.44 8.81 17.51
CA ARG A 40 26.03 8.94 17.88
C ARG A 40 25.33 9.99 17.02
N GLU A 41 25.98 11.12 16.81
CA GLU A 41 25.47 12.27 16.06
C GLU A 41 25.22 11.89 14.60
N GLU A 42 26.15 11.14 14.01
CA GLU A 42 26.03 10.65 12.64
C GLU A 42 24.91 9.60 12.50
N TYR A 43 24.81 8.66 13.44
CA TYR A 43 23.72 7.69 13.45
C TYR A 43 22.35 8.35 13.65
N ALA A 44 22.28 9.38 14.49
CA ALA A 44 21.06 10.17 14.70
C ALA A 44 20.68 10.93 13.43
N GLN A 45 21.66 11.51 12.73
CA GLN A 45 21.43 12.18 11.45
C GLN A 45 20.92 11.20 10.39
N LEU A 46 21.53 10.02 10.27
CA LEU A 46 21.05 8.92 9.42
C LEU A 46 19.60 8.52 9.69
N CYS A 47 19.23 8.41 10.97
CA CYS A 47 17.84 8.13 11.37
C CYS A 47 16.91 9.27 10.97
N SER A 48 17.30 10.52 11.23
CA SER A 48 16.51 11.71 10.89
C SER A 48 16.30 11.83 9.38
N ASP A 49 17.35 11.55 8.61
CA ASP A 49 17.31 11.60 7.16
C ASP A 49 16.37 10.55 6.59
N LEU A 50 16.39 9.32 7.13
CA LEU A 50 15.43 8.29 6.75
C LEU A 50 14.00 8.71 7.11
N VAL A 51 13.76 9.23 8.32
CA VAL A 51 12.42 9.66 8.74
C VAL A 51 11.91 10.76 7.80
N ARG A 52 12.76 11.73 7.47
CA ARG A 52 12.43 12.81 6.52
C ARG A 52 12.10 12.25 5.15
N LEU A 53 12.94 11.35 4.61
CA LEU A 53 12.67 10.67 3.34
C LEU A 53 11.31 9.95 3.35
N LEU A 54 10.99 9.23 4.43
CA LEU A 54 9.71 8.51 4.56
C LEU A 54 8.51 9.46 4.67
N GLN A 55 8.70 10.67 5.21
CA GLN A 55 7.65 11.67 5.40
C GLN A 55 7.42 12.55 4.17
N THR A 56 8.49 13.03 3.53
CA THR A 56 8.41 14.02 2.44
C THR A 56 8.61 13.38 1.07
N GLY A 57 9.21 12.19 0.99
CA GLY A 57 9.55 11.53 -0.29
C GLY A 57 10.52 12.33 -1.14
N GLU A 58 11.26 13.27 -0.53
CA GLU A 58 11.96 14.34 -1.26
C GLU A 58 13.13 13.85 -2.11
N ALA A 59 13.15 14.32 -3.36
CA ALA A 59 14.28 14.17 -4.27
C ALA A 59 15.48 15.06 -3.89
N SER A 60 15.27 16.11 -3.09
CA SER A 60 16.32 17.07 -2.68
C SER A 60 17.43 16.41 -1.86
N GLN A 61 17.07 15.50 -0.95
CA GLN A 61 18.05 14.74 -0.15
C GLN A 61 18.97 13.85 -0.99
N ILE A 62 18.45 13.28 -2.08
CA ILE A 62 19.23 12.44 -2.99
C ILE A 62 20.28 13.29 -3.70
N GLU A 63 19.90 14.48 -4.18
CA GLU A 63 20.83 15.41 -4.82
C GLU A 63 21.90 15.91 -3.84
N ASP A 64 21.54 16.21 -2.59
CA ASP A 64 22.49 16.65 -1.56
C ASP A 64 23.53 15.58 -1.23
N LEU A 65 23.10 14.33 -1.07
CA LEU A 65 24.00 13.20 -0.81
C LEU A 65 24.89 12.90 -2.01
N LYS A 66 24.34 12.99 -3.21
CA LYS A 66 25.11 12.85 -4.46
C LYS A 66 26.17 13.94 -4.58
N ALA A 67 25.82 15.19 -4.28
CA ALA A 67 26.77 16.30 -4.25
C ALA A 67 27.82 16.15 -3.13
N LYS A 68 27.46 15.59 -1.98
CA LYS A 68 28.41 15.26 -0.89
C LYS A 68 29.39 14.16 -1.32
N MET A 69 28.89 13.09 -1.93
CA MET A 69 29.71 11.98 -2.44
C MET A 69 30.73 12.48 -3.46
N LEU A 70 30.30 13.29 -4.44
CA LEU A 70 31.18 13.85 -5.46
C LEU A 70 32.25 14.76 -4.85
N ARG A 71 31.89 15.63 -3.90
CA ARG A 71 32.87 16.48 -3.19
C ARG A 71 33.93 15.68 -2.43
N LEU A 72 33.56 14.56 -1.81
CA LEU A 72 34.52 13.70 -1.11
C LEU A 72 35.46 12.98 -2.08
N ALA A 73 34.93 12.53 -3.23
CA ALA A 73 35.73 11.95 -4.29
C ALA A 73 36.74 12.95 -4.87
N ASP A 74 36.33 14.21 -5.09
CA ASP A 74 37.22 15.30 -5.54
C ASP A 74 38.30 15.63 -4.52
N GLN A 75 38.03 15.41 -3.22
CA GLN A 75 38.99 15.56 -2.13
C GLN A 75 39.87 14.32 -1.91
N TRP A 76 39.81 13.32 -2.80
CA TRP A 76 40.56 12.05 -2.69
C TRP A 76 40.20 11.22 -1.44
N LYS A 77 39.04 11.48 -0.84
CA LYS A 77 38.51 10.75 0.33
C LYS A 77 37.60 9.62 -0.12
N PHE A 78 38.18 8.60 -0.76
CA PHE A 78 37.41 7.53 -1.40
C PHE A 78 36.64 6.65 -0.41
N GLU A 79 37.17 6.45 0.79
CA GLU A 79 36.48 5.67 1.83
C GLU A 79 35.21 6.39 2.29
N ASP A 80 35.31 7.67 2.68
CA ASP A 80 34.16 8.50 3.03
C ASP A 80 33.15 8.61 1.86
N ALA A 81 33.65 8.75 0.63
CA ALA A 81 32.79 8.78 -0.56
C ALA A 81 32.04 7.46 -0.77
N ALA A 82 32.68 6.32 -0.50
CA ALA A 82 32.05 5.01 -0.59
C ALA A 82 30.95 4.82 0.46
N GLU A 83 31.14 5.34 1.68
CA GLU A 83 30.11 5.32 2.72
C GLU A 83 28.88 6.16 2.31
N VAL A 84 29.09 7.38 1.81
CA VAL A 84 27.99 8.23 1.33
C VAL A 84 27.30 7.62 0.11
N LYS A 85 28.05 6.96 -0.79
CA LYS A 85 27.48 6.23 -1.91
C LYS A 85 26.55 5.10 -1.45
N MET A 86 26.96 4.34 -0.45
CA MET A 86 26.13 3.26 0.12
C MET A 86 24.84 3.83 0.73
N GLN A 87 24.90 4.99 1.40
CA GLN A 87 23.72 5.69 1.92
C GLN A 87 22.79 6.17 0.78
N LEU A 88 23.37 6.72 -0.30
CA LEU A 88 22.64 7.16 -1.48
C LEU A 88 21.87 6.01 -2.15
N GLU A 89 22.56 4.89 -2.42
CA GLU A 89 21.95 3.71 -3.05
C GLU A 89 20.81 3.13 -2.19
N ALA A 90 20.99 3.12 -0.87
CA ALA A 90 19.96 2.73 0.09
C ALA A 90 18.70 3.61 -0.02
N ILE A 91 18.88 4.94 -0.01
CA ILE A 91 17.79 5.92 -0.12
C ILE A 91 17.07 5.81 -1.45
N GLU A 92 17.81 5.74 -2.55
CA GLU A 92 17.24 5.60 -3.89
C GLU A 92 16.39 4.34 -4.02
N ALA A 93 16.85 3.22 -3.45
CA ALA A 93 16.13 1.96 -3.48
C ALA A 93 14.81 2.02 -2.67
N VAL A 94 14.81 2.65 -1.49
CA VAL A 94 13.58 2.90 -0.71
C VAL A 94 12.64 3.82 -1.49
N ALA A 95 13.14 4.95 -1.99
CA ALA A 95 12.34 5.93 -2.71
C ALA A 95 11.71 5.34 -3.98
N ALA A 96 12.47 4.54 -4.74
CA ALA A 96 11.96 3.82 -5.90
C ALA A 96 10.82 2.84 -5.53
N ARG A 97 10.94 2.16 -4.38
CA ARG A 97 9.90 1.27 -3.88
C ARG A 97 8.64 2.05 -3.47
N LEU A 98 8.78 3.17 -2.76
CA LEU A 98 7.66 4.04 -2.38
C LEU A 98 6.96 4.62 -3.62
N ARG A 99 7.70 5.11 -4.62
CA ARG A 99 7.13 5.57 -5.90
C ARG A 99 6.36 4.48 -6.62
N ARG A 100 6.87 3.24 -6.60
CA ARG A 100 6.16 2.08 -7.19
C ARG A 100 4.85 1.80 -6.45
N LEU A 101 4.86 1.83 -5.11
CA LEU A 101 3.65 1.66 -4.30
C LEU A 101 2.63 2.77 -4.54
N GLU A 102 3.06 4.04 -4.60
CA GLU A 102 2.20 5.19 -4.91
C GLU A 102 1.57 5.07 -6.29
N ARG A 103 2.35 4.64 -7.29
CA ARG A 103 1.84 4.39 -8.63
C ARG A 103 0.76 3.30 -8.61
N MET A 104 1.00 2.19 -7.91
CA MET A 104 -0.01 1.13 -7.76
C MET A 104 -1.26 1.64 -7.02
N ARG A 105 -1.08 2.44 -5.96
CA ARG A 105 -2.17 3.06 -5.18
C ARG A 105 -3.06 3.96 -6.05
N ARG A 106 -2.47 4.73 -6.96
CA ARG A 106 -3.20 5.63 -7.88
C ARG A 106 -3.88 4.88 -9.02
N GLN A 107 -3.26 3.81 -9.52
CA GLN A 107 -3.75 3.05 -10.68
C GLN A 107 -4.78 1.96 -10.31
N ASN A 108 -4.73 1.41 -9.10
CA ASN A 108 -5.60 0.32 -8.65
C ASN A 108 -6.82 0.84 -7.89
N ASN A 109 -7.45 1.88 -8.43
CA ASN A 109 -8.74 2.36 -7.97
C ASN A 109 -9.83 1.46 -8.59
N ALA A 110 -10.83 1.05 -7.84
CA ALA A 110 -11.84 0.10 -8.33
C ALA A 110 -13.18 0.23 -7.62
N VAL A 111 -14.25 -0.19 -8.30
CA VAL A 111 -15.53 -0.50 -7.68
C VAL A 111 -15.74 -2.00 -7.73
N ILE A 112 -15.90 -2.61 -6.57
CA ILE A 112 -16.14 -4.05 -6.43
C ILE A 112 -17.63 -4.22 -6.14
N ALA A 113 -18.32 -5.02 -6.94
CA ALA A 113 -19.72 -5.36 -6.73
C ALA A 113 -19.89 -6.85 -6.47
N GLN A 114 -20.61 -7.17 -5.39
CA GLN A 114 -20.94 -8.53 -5.01
C GLN A 114 -22.42 -8.65 -4.61
N PRO A 115 -23.03 -9.83 -4.75
CA PRO A 115 -24.36 -10.08 -4.18
C PRO A 115 -24.37 -9.81 -2.68
N ALA A 116 -25.42 -9.16 -2.21
CA ALA A 116 -25.69 -8.94 -0.79
C ALA A 116 -26.87 -9.82 -0.33
N LEU A 117 -27.11 -9.84 0.98
CA LEU A 117 -28.32 -10.45 1.52
C LEU A 117 -29.55 -9.79 0.88
N PRO A 118 -30.57 -10.57 0.49
CA PRO A 118 -31.82 -10.02 -0.04
C PRO A 118 -32.46 -9.05 0.94
N ALA A 119 -33.22 -8.08 0.43
CA ALA A 119 -34.01 -7.23 1.31
C ALA A 119 -35.10 -8.03 2.03
N ALA A 120 -35.77 -7.42 3.01
CA ALA A 120 -36.85 -8.05 3.75
C ALA A 120 -38.02 -8.51 2.84
N ASP A 121 -38.18 -7.88 1.67
CA ASP A 121 -39.15 -8.25 0.64
C ASP A 121 -38.67 -9.36 -0.32
N GLY A 122 -37.46 -9.90 -0.11
CA GLY A 122 -36.84 -10.92 -0.95
C GLY A 122 -36.19 -10.39 -2.23
N SER A 123 -36.19 -9.07 -2.46
CA SER A 123 -35.55 -8.48 -3.64
C SER A 123 -34.02 -8.66 -3.60
N PRO A 124 -33.38 -8.97 -4.74
CA PRO A 124 -31.93 -9.14 -4.80
C PRO A 124 -31.22 -7.80 -4.54
N GLN A 125 -30.16 -7.85 -3.75
CA GLN A 125 -29.33 -6.69 -3.43
C GLN A 125 -27.89 -6.92 -3.86
N THR A 126 -27.18 -5.82 -4.14
CA THR A 126 -25.77 -5.79 -4.50
C THR A 126 -25.03 -4.89 -3.52
N ALA A 127 -23.97 -5.39 -2.90
CA ALA A 127 -23.02 -4.59 -2.14
C ALA A 127 -21.94 -4.04 -3.07
N LEU A 128 -21.74 -2.73 -3.02
CA LEU A 128 -20.69 -2.01 -3.72
C LEU A 128 -19.62 -1.58 -2.72
N PHE A 129 -18.36 -1.88 -3.01
CA PHE A 129 -17.19 -1.41 -2.28
C PHE A 129 -16.37 -0.49 -3.18
N LEU A 130 -16.17 0.74 -2.72
CA LEU A 130 -15.45 1.79 -3.44
C LEU A 130 -14.02 1.82 -2.94
N VAL A 131 -13.12 1.22 -3.71
CA VAL A 131 -11.69 1.13 -3.41
C VAL A 131 -10.98 2.30 -4.09
N ARG A 132 -10.37 3.16 -3.29
CA ARG A 132 -9.61 4.29 -3.80
C ARG A 132 -8.39 4.57 -2.95
N GLY A 133 -7.24 4.68 -3.61
CA GLY A 133 -5.96 4.89 -2.94
C GLY A 133 -5.58 3.72 -2.03
N GLY A 134 -5.77 2.48 -2.50
CA GLY A 134 -5.37 1.25 -1.80
C GLY A 134 -6.29 0.79 -0.67
N ALA A 135 -7.33 1.57 -0.33
CA ALA A 135 -8.23 1.31 0.79
C ALA A 135 -9.70 1.34 0.35
N VAL A 136 -10.57 0.66 1.11
CA VAL A 136 -12.03 0.78 0.95
C VAL A 136 -12.46 2.10 1.58
N ARG A 137 -12.85 3.08 0.76
CA ARG A 137 -13.28 4.41 1.26
C ARG A 137 -14.73 4.44 1.67
N ARG A 138 -15.56 3.64 1.01
CA ARG A 138 -16.99 3.58 1.26
C ARG A 138 -17.55 2.25 0.78
N HIS A 139 -18.61 1.78 1.44
CA HIS A 139 -19.45 0.71 0.93
C HIS A 139 -20.91 1.13 0.98
N LEU A 140 -21.74 0.51 0.14
CA LEU A 140 -23.18 0.69 0.13
C LEU A 140 -23.86 -0.56 -0.42
N VAL A 141 -25.08 -0.82 0.04
CA VAL A 141 -25.93 -1.87 -0.52
C VAL A 141 -27.03 -1.20 -1.34
N ILE A 142 -27.23 -1.71 -2.55
CA ILE A 142 -28.22 -1.21 -3.51
C ILE A 142 -29.12 -2.35 -3.97
N GLY A 143 -30.41 -2.06 -4.18
CA GLY A 143 -31.29 -2.93 -4.94
C GLY A 143 -31.03 -2.80 -6.44
N ASN A 144 -32.06 -3.08 -7.25
CA ASN A 144 -32.01 -2.94 -8.70
C ASN A 144 -32.90 -1.80 -9.24
N SER A 145 -33.27 -0.83 -8.40
CA SER A 145 -34.11 0.30 -8.83
C SER A 145 -33.28 1.42 -9.49
N GLU A 146 -33.90 2.26 -10.31
CA GLU A 146 -33.23 3.44 -10.87
C GLU A 146 -32.75 4.41 -9.79
N VAL A 147 -33.51 4.54 -8.70
CA VAL A 147 -33.17 5.40 -7.55
C VAL A 147 -31.90 4.90 -6.87
N ASP A 148 -31.75 3.58 -6.72
CA ASP A 148 -30.56 2.96 -6.14
C ASP A 148 -29.32 3.21 -7.00
N TRP A 149 -29.44 3.04 -8.32
CA TRP A 149 -28.35 3.32 -9.25
C TRP A 149 -27.98 4.81 -9.30
N ALA A 150 -28.95 5.72 -9.16
CA ALA A 150 -28.69 7.15 -9.04
C ALA A 150 -27.94 7.49 -7.73
N LYS A 151 -28.25 6.79 -6.63
CA LYS A 151 -27.52 6.90 -5.36
C LYS A 151 -26.10 6.34 -5.47
N ALA A 152 -25.93 5.19 -6.11
CA ALA A 152 -24.62 4.60 -6.37
C ALA A 152 -23.74 5.53 -7.21
N THR A 153 -24.29 6.08 -8.29
CA THR A 153 -23.60 7.03 -9.17
C THR A 153 -23.10 8.25 -8.40
N ARG A 154 -23.95 8.88 -7.59
CA ARG A 154 -23.58 10.03 -6.75
C ARG A 154 -22.48 9.68 -5.73
N THR A 155 -22.56 8.49 -5.12
CA THR A 155 -21.58 8.04 -4.12
C THR A 155 -20.23 7.73 -4.76
N ILE A 156 -20.23 7.06 -5.91
CA ILE A 156 -19.05 6.83 -6.75
C ILE A 156 -18.44 8.19 -7.12
N GLN A 157 -19.25 9.13 -7.61
CA GLN A 157 -18.82 10.50 -7.92
C GLN A 157 -18.14 11.19 -6.74
N ALA A 158 -18.74 11.17 -5.55
CA ALA A 158 -18.18 11.80 -4.37
C ALA A 158 -16.86 11.15 -3.91
N VAL A 159 -16.77 9.81 -3.88
CA VAL A 159 -15.57 9.10 -3.39
C VAL A 159 -14.38 9.31 -4.31
N PHE A 160 -14.62 9.36 -5.62
CA PHE A 160 -13.54 9.51 -6.59
C PHE A 160 -13.39 10.93 -7.14
N ALA A 161 -14.13 11.90 -6.59
CA ALA A 161 -13.88 13.32 -6.84
C ALA A 161 -12.55 13.77 -6.21
N GLY A 162 -11.96 14.82 -6.78
CA GLY A 162 -10.72 15.42 -6.30
C GLY A 162 -9.45 14.64 -6.62
N GLU A 163 -8.31 15.18 -6.23
CA GLU A 163 -7.01 14.51 -6.35
C GLU A 163 -6.77 13.58 -5.16
N LEU A 164 -6.11 12.45 -5.44
CA LEU A 164 -5.57 11.62 -4.38
C LEU A 164 -4.40 12.35 -3.71
N THR A 165 -4.50 12.57 -2.40
CA THR A 165 -3.35 13.01 -1.61
C THR A 165 -2.26 11.95 -1.68
N THR A 166 -1.01 12.40 -1.84
CA THR A 166 0.17 11.54 -1.80
C THR A 166 0.19 10.79 -0.47
N ALA A 167 0.31 9.46 -0.53
CA ALA A 167 0.35 8.66 0.68
C ALA A 167 1.63 8.98 1.46
N GLN A 168 1.47 9.24 2.76
CA GLN A 168 2.55 9.04 3.71
C GLN A 168 2.52 7.55 4.07
N PHE A 169 3.34 6.73 3.41
CA PHE A 169 3.40 5.26 3.59
C PHE A 169 3.90 4.81 4.98
N THR A 170 3.73 5.65 6.00
CA THR A 170 4.10 5.41 7.40
C THR A 170 3.09 4.50 8.10
N ALA A 171 1.85 4.40 7.61
CA ALA A 171 0.82 3.58 8.25
C ALA A 171 0.82 2.14 7.71
N LYS A 172 1.38 1.21 8.50
CA LYS A 172 1.23 -0.25 8.34
C LYS A 172 -0.20 -0.67 7.94
N THR A 173 -1.20 0.04 8.46
CA THR A 173 -2.62 -0.18 8.22
C THR A 173 -3.03 -0.08 6.75
N GLU A 174 -2.52 0.90 5.98
CA GLU A 174 -2.86 1.03 4.56
C GLU A 174 -2.28 -0.14 3.74
N LEU A 175 -1.08 -0.61 4.10
CA LEU A 175 -0.46 -1.77 3.47
C LEU A 175 -1.20 -3.07 3.81
N ASP A 176 -1.63 -3.24 5.05
CA ASP A 176 -2.41 -4.40 5.49
C ASP A 176 -3.75 -4.45 4.76
N GLU A 177 -4.45 -3.32 4.61
CA GLU A 177 -5.70 -3.25 3.83
C GLU A 177 -5.50 -3.60 2.36
N MET A 178 -4.43 -3.10 1.74
CA MET A 178 -4.07 -3.46 0.36
C MET A 178 -3.79 -4.96 0.22
N MET A 179 -3.10 -5.57 1.18
CA MET A 179 -2.81 -7.01 1.18
C MET A 179 -4.07 -7.85 1.40
N ILE A 180 -4.97 -7.41 2.28
CA ILE A 180 -6.27 -8.06 2.49
C ILE A 180 -7.10 -7.99 1.21
N LEU A 181 -7.15 -6.84 0.54
CA LEU A 181 -7.88 -6.66 -0.72
C LEU A 181 -7.31 -7.53 -1.84
N ASP A 182 -5.98 -7.56 -2.05
CA ASP A 182 -5.36 -8.41 -3.07
C ASP A 182 -5.62 -9.91 -2.79
N ARG A 183 -5.45 -10.34 -1.54
CA ARG A 183 -5.74 -11.72 -1.15
C ARG A 183 -7.21 -12.08 -1.37
N TRP A 184 -8.12 -11.21 -0.99
CA TRP A 184 -9.55 -11.42 -1.14
C TRP A 184 -9.95 -11.48 -2.62
N LEU A 185 -9.43 -10.58 -3.46
CA LEU A 185 -9.67 -10.57 -4.91
C LEU A 185 -9.18 -11.86 -5.58
N ARG A 186 -8.01 -12.37 -5.19
CA ARG A 186 -7.47 -13.64 -5.72
C ARG A 186 -8.32 -14.85 -5.30
N SER A 187 -8.78 -14.87 -4.05
CA SER A 187 -9.55 -15.98 -3.52
C SER A 187 -11.01 -16.00 -3.98
N ASN A 188 -11.56 -14.87 -4.42
CA ASN A 188 -12.97 -14.73 -4.82
C ASN A 188 -13.13 -14.40 -6.32
N GLY A 189 -12.18 -14.83 -7.16
CA GLY A 189 -12.10 -14.47 -8.58
C GLY A 189 -13.34 -14.75 -9.45
N ASP A 190 -14.24 -15.63 -9.00
CA ASP A 190 -15.49 -15.96 -9.72
C ASP A 190 -16.67 -15.00 -9.40
N MET A 191 -16.63 -14.28 -8.27
CA MET A 191 -17.73 -13.41 -7.81
C MET A 191 -17.19 -12.27 -6.92
N PRO A 192 -16.47 -11.31 -7.49
CA PRO A 192 -17.17 -10.04 -7.71
C PRO A 192 -16.93 -9.44 -9.10
N CYS A 193 -17.89 -8.64 -9.58
CA CYS A 193 -17.63 -7.77 -10.71
C CYS A 193 -16.71 -6.63 -10.24
N VAL A 194 -15.51 -6.55 -10.81
CA VAL A 194 -14.55 -5.48 -10.52
C VAL A 194 -14.50 -4.52 -11.70
N ALA A 195 -14.97 -3.30 -11.48
CA ALA A 195 -14.79 -2.21 -12.43
C ALA A 195 -13.53 -1.41 -12.04
N MET A 196 -12.44 -1.62 -12.78
CA MET A 196 -11.19 -0.86 -12.60
C MET A 196 -11.37 0.59 -13.06
N MET A 197 -10.87 1.52 -12.25
CA MET A 197 -10.92 2.96 -12.48
C MET A 197 -9.52 3.45 -12.86
N ASN A 198 -9.31 3.79 -14.12
CA ASN A 198 -8.02 4.26 -14.64
C ASN A 198 -8.09 5.75 -15.05
N GLU A 199 -6.99 6.49 -14.84
CA GLU A 199 -6.88 7.93 -15.10
C GLU A 199 -7.15 8.33 -16.57
N LYS A 200 -6.94 7.42 -17.53
CA LYS A 200 -7.15 7.67 -18.96
C LYS A 200 -8.62 7.74 -19.39
N THR A 201 -9.56 7.38 -18.51
CA THR A 201 -11.01 7.28 -18.84
C THR A 201 -11.82 8.40 -18.16
N SER A 202 -11.16 9.52 -17.89
CA SER A 202 -11.45 10.52 -16.84
C SER A 202 -12.75 11.32 -16.94
N ARG A 203 -13.49 11.34 -18.06
CA ARG A 203 -14.71 12.19 -18.18
C ARG A 203 -16.04 11.46 -17.99
N GLN A 204 -16.11 10.13 -18.17
CA GLN A 204 -17.37 9.36 -18.14
C GLN A 204 -17.30 8.14 -17.19
N TRP A 205 -16.39 8.19 -16.22
CA TRP A 205 -16.01 7.09 -15.35
C TRP A 205 -17.18 6.50 -14.54
N ALA A 206 -18.01 7.35 -13.90
CA ALA A 206 -19.14 6.89 -13.09
C ALA A 206 -20.19 6.18 -13.96
N SER A 207 -20.51 6.75 -15.13
CA SER A 207 -21.49 6.18 -16.06
C SER A 207 -21.03 4.87 -16.67
N ASN A 208 -19.74 4.74 -17.01
CA ASN A 208 -19.17 3.49 -17.55
C ASN A 208 -19.06 2.40 -16.49
N ALA A 209 -18.64 2.73 -15.27
CA ALA A 209 -18.63 1.80 -14.15
C ALA A 209 -20.05 1.31 -13.84
N VAL A 210 -21.02 2.22 -13.75
CA VAL A 210 -22.44 1.86 -13.56
C VAL A 210 -22.96 1.01 -14.71
N ARG A 211 -22.58 1.28 -15.97
CA ARG A 211 -22.96 0.45 -17.12
C ARG A 211 -22.40 -0.98 -17.02
N GLN A 212 -21.10 -1.12 -16.69
CA GLN A 212 -20.46 -2.42 -16.50
C GLN A 212 -21.09 -3.19 -15.32
N LEU A 213 -21.34 -2.50 -14.21
CA LEU A 213 -21.99 -3.07 -13.04
C LEU A 213 -23.44 -3.46 -13.30
N LYS A 214 -24.20 -2.66 -14.06
CA LYS A 214 -25.56 -3.00 -14.52
C LYS A 214 -25.55 -4.23 -15.42
N SER A 215 -24.65 -4.32 -16.39
CA SER A 215 -24.55 -5.51 -17.24
C SER A 215 -24.14 -6.76 -16.46
N ALA A 216 -23.26 -6.63 -15.47
CA ALA A 216 -22.82 -7.74 -14.65
C ALA A 216 -23.86 -8.17 -13.60
N SER A 217 -24.58 -7.23 -12.99
CA SER A 217 -25.67 -7.53 -12.04
C SER A 217 -26.85 -8.24 -12.70
N ILE A 218 -27.11 -7.97 -13.99
CA ILE A 218 -28.04 -8.77 -14.81
C ILE A 218 -27.49 -10.21 -15.00
N GLY A 219 -26.19 -10.38 -15.18
CA GLY A 219 -25.53 -11.69 -15.21
C GLY A 219 -25.60 -12.46 -13.88
N PHE A 220 -25.45 -11.76 -12.74
CA PHE A 220 -25.61 -12.32 -11.40
C PHE A 220 -27.05 -12.79 -11.11
N GLN A 221 -28.06 -12.16 -11.73
CA GLN A 221 -29.45 -12.64 -11.67
C GLN A 221 -29.66 -13.93 -12.47
N MET A 222 -28.91 -14.14 -13.57
CA MET A 222 -28.99 -15.37 -14.37
C MET A 222 -28.14 -16.51 -13.80
N ALA A 223 -27.03 -16.20 -13.11
CA ALA A 223 -26.22 -17.15 -12.35
C ALA A 223 -26.91 -17.47 -11.01
N ARG A 224 -27.97 -18.27 -11.12
CA ARG A 224 -28.78 -18.83 -10.04
C ARG A 224 -27.96 -19.08 -8.76
N VAL A 225 -28.28 -18.31 -7.72
CA VAL A 225 -27.83 -18.55 -6.35
C VAL A 225 -28.50 -19.86 -5.87
N GLU A 226 -27.81 -21.00 -5.97
CA GLU A 226 -28.10 -22.11 -5.08
C GLU A 226 -27.53 -21.77 -3.69
N VAL A 227 -28.35 -21.13 -2.86
CA VAL A 227 -28.07 -21.05 -1.42
C VAL A 227 -28.25 -22.45 -0.84
N LYS A 228 -27.18 -23.25 -0.77
CA LYS A 228 -27.18 -24.42 0.13
C LYS A 228 -27.21 -23.91 1.56
N LYS A 229 -28.39 -23.93 2.18
CA LYS A 229 -28.57 -23.84 3.63
C LYS A 229 -27.70 -24.92 4.30
N VAL A 230 -26.56 -24.53 4.86
CA VAL A 230 -25.87 -25.37 5.83
C VAL A 230 -26.49 -25.09 7.18
N MET A 231 -27.44 -25.93 7.59
CA MET A 231 -27.94 -25.93 8.96
C MET A 231 -26.83 -26.40 9.92
N PRO A 232 -26.74 -25.85 11.14
CA PRO A 232 -25.79 -26.34 12.13
C PRO A 232 -26.31 -27.71 12.63
N LYS A 233 -25.75 -28.80 12.10
CA LYS A 233 -25.97 -30.12 12.69
C LYS A 233 -25.13 -30.21 13.95
N GLY A 234 -25.81 -30.23 15.09
CA GLY A 234 -25.22 -30.60 16.36
C GLY A 234 -24.59 -31.99 16.29
N LYS A 235 -23.51 -32.15 17.06
CA LYS A 235 -23.16 -33.42 17.68
C LYS A 235 -22.68 -33.13 19.10
N VAL A 236 -23.50 -33.65 20.02
CA VAL A 236 -23.11 -34.13 21.34
C VAL A 236 -21.92 -35.06 21.17
N LEU A 237 -20.88 -34.84 21.96
CA LEU A 237 -19.94 -35.90 22.33
C LEU A 237 -20.10 -36.08 23.84
N VAL A 238 -20.55 -37.29 24.17
CA VAL A 238 -20.46 -37.94 25.49
C VAL A 238 -18.99 -37.96 25.93
#